data_AF-A0A1X7HJ94-F1
#
_entry.id   AF-A0A1X7HJ94-F1
#
_cell.length_a   1.000
_cell.length_b   1.000
_cell.length_c   1.000
_cell.angle_alpha   90.00
_cell.angle_beta   90.00
_cell.angle_gamma   90.00
#
_symmetry.space_group_name_H-M   'P 1'
#
loop_
_entity.id
_entity.type
_entity.pdbx_description
1 polymer ?
#
loop_
_entity_poly.entity_id
_entity_poly.type
_entity_poly.pdbx_seq_one_letter_code
_entity_poly.pdbx_strand_id
1 'polypeptide(L)'
;MTTELEKILQSDTEEQINRDIFPKKVYPENNIFHKTLHYIGVSIFVISFIAGIVFASEKDGYHTSFSLVTAITWWSSGFISGISFMAFGEIVKILHDIRGKFH
;
A
#
# COMPACT_ATOMS: atom_id res chain seq x y z
N MET A 1 5.72 -44.46 -18.56
CA MET A 1 4.66 -44.05 -17.60
C MET A 1 5.23 -43.42 -16.32
N THR A 2 6.50 -43.68 -15.96
CA THR A 2 7.16 -43.11 -14.77
C THR A 2 7.61 -41.65 -14.93
N THR A 3 7.91 -41.22 -16.15
CA THR A 3 8.50 -39.90 -16.45
C THR A 3 7.57 -38.73 -16.17
N GLU A 4 6.25 -38.93 -16.22
CA GLU A 4 5.26 -37.89 -15.93
C GLU A 4 5.00 -37.76 -14.42
N LEU A 5 5.05 -38.87 -13.68
CA LEU A 5 4.94 -38.88 -12.22
C LEU A 5 6.15 -38.21 -11.54
N GLU A 6 7.35 -38.43 -12.09
CA GLU A 6 8.58 -37.79 -11.59
C GLU A 6 8.54 -36.26 -11.75
N LYS A 7 8.01 -35.77 -12.88
CA LYS A 7 7.85 -34.33 -13.09
C LYS A 7 6.87 -33.69 -12.11
N ILE A 8 5.75 -34.36 -11.84
CA ILE A 8 4.73 -33.86 -10.89
C ILE A 8 5.30 -33.82 -9.47
N LEU A 9 6.03 -34.86 -9.06
CA LEU A 9 6.68 -34.91 -7.74
C LEU A 9 7.74 -33.81 -7.60
N GLN A 10 8.53 -33.55 -8.64
CA GLN A 10 9.50 -32.45 -8.62
C GLN A 10 8.83 -31.08 -8.53
N SER A 11 7.76 -30.82 -9.30
CA SER A 11 7.06 -29.53 -9.25
C SER A 11 6.42 -29.28 -7.90
N ASP A 12 5.82 -30.31 -7.28
CA ASP A 12 5.20 -30.20 -5.96
C ASP A 12 6.25 -29.94 -4.87
N THR A 13 7.42 -30.58 -5.00
CA THR A 13 8.54 -30.39 -4.06
C THR A 13 9.12 -28.98 -4.15
N GLU A 14 9.33 -28.46 -5.37
CA GLU A 14 9.80 -27.08 -5.56
C GLU A 14 8.79 -26.04 -5.07
N GLU A 15 7.49 -26.28 -5.26
CA GLU A 15 6.46 -25.37 -4.76
C GLU A 15 6.43 -25.36 -3.22
N GLN A 16 6.55 -26.52 -2.58
CA GLN A 16 6.65 -26.61 -1.12
C GLN A 16 7.91 -25.93 -0.60
N ILE A 17 9.07 -26.17 -1.20
CA ILE A 17 10.33 -25.51 -0.84
C ILE A 17 10.20 -23.99 -1.00
N ASN A 18 9.59 -23.51 -2.09
CA ASN A 18 9.39 -22.08 -2.31
C ASN A 18 8.42 -21.48 -1.28
N ARG A 19 7.37 -22.20 -0.87
CA ARG A 19 6.47 -21.78 0.21
C ARG A 19 7.14 -21.78 1.58
N ASP A 20 8.07 -22.68 1.85
CA ASP A 20 8.79 -22.75 3.13
C ASP A 20 9.91 -21.70 3.22
N ILE A 21 10.59 -21.41 2.10
CA ILE A 21 11.64 -20.38 2.02
C ILE A 21 11.03 -18.98 1.94
N PHE A 22 9.95 -18.82 1.16
CA PHE A 22 9.20 -17.57 1.00
C PHE A 22 7.76 -17.79 1.43
N PRO A 23 7.49 -17.88 2.75
CA PRO A 23 6.13 -18.03 3.23
C PRO A 23 5.28 -16.88 2.66
N LYS A 24 4.32 -17.24 1.80
CA LYS A 24 3.27 -16.34 1.36
C LYS A 24 2.64 -15.82 2.64
N LYS A 25 2.88 -14.55 2.98
CA LYS A 25 2.42 -13.95 4.23
C LYS A 25 0.89 -13.99 4.27
N VAL A 26 0.35 -15.02 4.92
CA VAL A 26 -1.06 -15.10 5.29
C VAL A 26 -1.19 -14.27 6.54
N TYR A 27 -1.41 -12.99 6.33
CA TYR A 27 -1.55 -12.05 7.43
C TYR A 27 -2.84 -12.34 8.20
N PRO A 28 -2.80 -12.46 9.54
CA PRO A 28 -4.02 -12.64 10.32
C PRO A 28 -4.98 -11.47 10.03
N GLU A 29 -6.20 -11.85 9.68
CA GLU A 29 -7.24 -11.02 9.05
C GLU A 29 -7.71 -9.84 9.93
N ASN A 30 -7.27 -9.79 11.20
CA ASN A 30 -7.77 -8.88 12.23
C ASN A 30 -6.78 -7.78 12.66
N ASN A 31 -5.73 -7.48 11.89
CA ASN A 31 -4.80 -6.41 12.25
C ASN A 31 -5.45 -5.02 12.00
N ILE A 32 -6.33 -4.60 12.91
CA ILE A 32 -7.12 -3.36 12.85
C ILE A 32 -6.21 -2.16 12.56
N PHE A 33 -5.05 -2.09 13.21
CA PHE A 33 -4.07 -1.02 13.01
C PHE A 33 -3.58 -0.90 11.56
N HIS A 34 -3.28 -2.02 10.90
CA HIS A 34 -2.86 -2.02 9.50
C HIS A 34 -3.99 -1.53 8.59
N LYS A 35 -5.21 -2.05 8.79
CA LYS A 35 -6.39 -1.61 8.02
C LYS A 35 -6.65 -0.12 8.22
N THR A 36 -6.58 0.39 9.45
CA THR A 36 -6.77 1.80 9.77
C THR A 36 -5.72 2.69 9.09
N LEU A 37 -4.42 2.37 9.19
CA LEU A 37 -3.38 3.17 8.53
C LEU A 37 -3.51 3.16 7.00
N HIS A 38 -3.93 2.03 6.43
CA HIS A 38 -4.21 1.94 5.01
C HIS A 38 -5.36 2.88 4.59
N TYR A 39 -6.50 2.84 5.31
CA TYR A 39 -7.62 3.75 5.04
C TYR A 39 -7.26 5.22 5.23
N ILE A 40 -6.45 5.55 6.23
CA ILE A 40 -5.94 6.92 6.42
C ILE A 40 -5.11 7.34 5.20
N GLY A 41 -4.19 6.49 4.74
CA GLY A 41 -3.39 6.76 3.54
C GLY A 41 -4.25 7.03 2.30
N VAL A 42 -5.28 6.19 2.06
CA VAL A 42 -6.21 6.39 0.94
C VAL A 42 -6.98 7.71 1.09
N SER A 43 -7.43 8.01 2.31
CA SER A 43 -8.19 9.25 2.60
C SER A 43 -7.33 10.50 2.36
N ILE A 44 -6.03 10.44 2.67
CA ILE A 44 -5.09 11.52 2.38
C ILE A 44 -5.01 11.79 0.88
N PHE A 45 -4.94 10.77 0.02
CA PHE A 45 -4.93 10.98 -1.42
C PHE A 45 -6.19 11.71 -1.91
N VAL A 46 -7.36 11.30 -1.42
CA VAL A 46 -8.65 11.93 -1.79
C VAL A 46 -8.70 13.38 -1.33
N ILE A 47 -8.34 13.65 -0.07
CA ILE A 47 -8.37 15.00 0.51
C ILE A 47 -7.36 15.90 -0.20
N SER A 48 -6.13 15.43 -0.42
CA SER A 48 -5.10 16.20 -1.10
C SER A 48 -5.44 16.47 -2.56
N PHE A 49 -6.13 15.55 -3.24
CA PHE A 49 -6.60 15.78 -4.59
C PHE A 49 -7.63 16.92 -4.65
N ILE A 50 -8.64 16.87 -3.77
CA ILE A 50 -9.68 17.90 -3.66
C ILE A 50 -9.05 19.24 -3.25
N ALA A 51 -8.18 19.23 -2.23
CA ALA A 51 -7.46 20.42 -1.78
C ALA A 51 -6.65 21.05 -2.91
N GLY A 52 -5.93 20.24 -3.69
CA GLY A 52 -5.18 20.72 -4.86
C GLY A 52 -6.07 21.42 -5.87
N ILE A 53 -7.28 20.90 -6.14
CA ILE A 53 -8.23 21.57 -7.05
C ILE A 53 -8.72 22.89 -6.45
N VAL A 54 -9.12 22.90 -5.18
CA VAL A 54 -9.68 24.08 -4.50
C VAL A 54 -8.64 25.19 -4.38
N PHE A 55 -7.42 24.88 -3.92
CA PHE A 55 -6.37 25.87 -3.70
C PHE A 55 -5.68 26.32 -4.99
N ALA A 56 -5.69 25.51 -6.04
CA ALA A 56 -5.18 25.92 -7.35
C ALA A 56 -6.19 26.74 -8.16
N SER A 57 -7.46 26.77 -7.75
CA SER A 57 -8.49 27.58 -8.40
C SER A 57 -8.42 29.02 -7.89
N GLU A 58 -7.72 29.87 -8.62
CA GLU A 58 -7.68 31.30 -8.34
C GLU A 58 -8.90 31.99 -8.98
N LYS A 59 -9.64 32.75 -8.17
CA LYS A 59 -10.71 33.62 -8.64
C LYS A 59 -10.20 35.05 -8.60
N ASP A 60 -9.73 35.55 -9.72
CA ASP A 60 -9.64 36.99 -9.93
C ASP A 60 -10.98 37.46 -10.50
N GLY A 61 -11.52 38.59 -10.04
CA GLY A 61 -12.95 38.95 -10.12
C GLY A 61 -13.70 38.85 -11.47
N TYR A 62 -13.01 38.57 -12.58
CA TYR A 62 -13.58 38.35 -13.91
C TYR A 62 -13.10 37.07 -14.62
N HIS A 63 -12.11 36.34 -14.08
CA HIS A 63 -11.55 35.12 -14.68
C HIS A 63 -11.16 34.10 -13.62
N THR A 64 -11.60 32.85 -13.80
CA THR A 64 -11.06 31.70 -13.08
C THR A 64 -9.79 31.22 -13.77
N SER A 65 -8.64 31.32 -13.10
CA SER A 65 -7.39 30.73 -13.54
C SER A 65 -7.08 29.49 -12.69
N PHE A 66 -6.42 28.50 -13.28
CA PHE A 66 -6.01 27.30 -12.56
C PHE A 66 -4.48 27.19 -12.55
N SER A 67 -3.88 27.32 -11.37
CA SER A 67 -2.43 27.17 -11.21
C SER A 67 -2.05 25.69 -11.13
N LEU A 68 -1.63 25.12 -12.26
CA LEU A 68 -1.13 23.74 -12.32
C LEU A 68 0.02 23.49 -11.33
N VAL A 69 0.89 24.48 -11.12
CA VAL A 69 2.03 24.37 -10.18
C VAL A 69 1.51 24.19 -8.75
N THR A 70 0.53 24.98 -8.34
CA THR A 70 -0.11 24.85 -7.02
C THR A 70 -0.78 23.49 -6.87
N ALA A 71 -1.54 23.04 -7.88
CA ALA A 71 -2.22 21.75 -7.85
C ALA A 71 -1.24 20.57 -7.70
N ILE A 72 -0.18 20.54 -8.52
CA ILE A 72 0.85 19.48 -8.48
C ILE A 72 1.58 19.48 -7.14
N THR A 73 1.82 20.65 -6.54
CA THR A 73 2.45 20.75 -5.21
C THR A 73 1.59 20.09 -4.13
N TRP A 74 0.28 20.36 -4.13
CA TRP A 74 -0.67 19.74 -3.21
C TRP A 74 -0.79 18.22 -3.45
N TRP A 75 -0.87 17.80 -4.71
CA TRP A 75 -1.00 16.39 -5.06
C TRP A 75 0.25 15.59 -4.70
N SER A 76 1.45 16.11 -5.00
CA SER A 76 2.72 15.45 -4.66
C SER A 76 2.93 15.37 -3.15
N SER A 77 2.62 16.42 -2.40
CA SER A 77 2.65 16.39 -0.93
C SER A 77 1.69 15.34 -0.35
N GLY A 78 0.46 15.29 -0.86
CA GLY A 78 -0.52 14.26 -0.50
C GLY A 78 -0.07 12.85 -0.84
N PHE A 79 0.55 12.68 -2.01
CA PHE A 79 1.07 11.41 -2.48
C PHE A 79 2.19 10.88 -1.56
N ILE A 80 3.18 11.71 -1.25
CA ILE A 80 4.28 11.34 -0.35
C ILE A 80 3.76 10.99 1.04
N SER A 81 2.85 11.82 1.57
CA SER A 81 2.27 11.61 2.90
C SER A 81 1.42 10.34 2.96
N GLY A 82 0.53 10.12 1.99
CA GLY A 82 -0.33 8.93 1.93
C GLY A 82 0.46 7.64 1.80
N ILE A 83 1.51 7.60 0.96
CA ILE A 83 2.43 6.45 0.88
C ILE A 83 3.12 6.20 2.22
N SER A 84 3.59 7.25 2.89
CA SER A 84 4.27 7.11 4.18
C SER A 84 3.37 6.44 5.23
N PHE A 85 2.10 6.85 5.33
CA PHE A 85 1.14 6.22 6.25
C PHE A 85 0.83 4.76 5.88
N MET A 86 0.70 4.44 4.60
CA MET A 86 0.52 3.05 4.17
C MET A 86 1.74 2.19 4.51
N ALA A 87 2.95 2.70 4.23
CA ALA A 87 4.21 2.02 4.53
C ALA A 87 4.37 1.77 6.04
N PHE A 88 4.03 2.76 6.89
CA PHE A 88 4.03 2.55 8.34
C PHE A 88 3.03 1.45 8.75
N GLY A 89 1.86 1.38 8.11
CA GLY A 89 0.88 0.32 8.36
C GLY A 89 1.41 -1.06 8.01
N GLU A 90 2.24 -1.19 6.97
CA GLU A 90 2.92 -2.44 6.63
C GLU A 90 4.04 -2.76 7.62
N ILE A 91 4.85 -1.78 8.03
CA ILE A 91 5.91 -1.97 9.02
C ILE A 91 5.34 -2.47 10.35
N VAL A 92 4.24 -1.87 10.83
CA VAL A 92 3.57 -2.30 12.07
C VAL A 92 3.07 -3.74 11.97
N LYS A 93 2.52 -4.12 10.82
CA LYS A 93 2.05 -5.48 10.55
C LYS A 93 3.21 -6.48 10.61
N ILE A 94 4.31 -6.17 9.93
CA ILE A 94 5.53 -7.00 9.93
C ILE A 94 6.09 -7.14 11.35
N LEU A 95 6.13 -6.05 12.12
CA LEU A 95 6.61 -6.07 13.50
C LEU A 95 5.73 -6.94 14.40
N HIS A 96 4.41 -6.88 14.23
CA HIS A 96 3.46 -7.71 14.95
C HIS A 96 3.68 -9.20 14.64
N ASP A 97 3.90 -9.54 13.36
CA ASP A 97 4.17 -10.91 12.93
C ASP A 97 5.49 -11.43 13.51
N ILE A 98 6.55 -10.62 13.51
CA ILE A 98 7.85 -10.99 14.12
C ILE A 98 7.67 -11.27 15.62
N ARG A 99 6.99 -10.38 16.35
CA ARG A 99 6.73 -10.56 17.78
C ARG A 99 5.96 -11.85 18.06
N GLY A 100 4.96 -12.18 17.24
CA GLY A 100 4.18 -13.41 17.37
C GLY A 100 4.98 -14.69 17.12
N LYS A 101 6.08 -14.60 16.34
CA LYS A 101 6.97 -15.73 16.05
C LYS A 101 7.98 -16.02 17.17
N PHE A 102 8.22 -15.06 18.06
CA PHE A 102 9.18 -15.18 19.19
C PHE A 102 8.50 -15.51 20.53
N HIS A 103 7.19 -15.79 20.54
CA HIS A 103 6.45 -16.25 21.71
C HIS A 103 5.98 -17.69 21.54
#